data_AF-A0A392Q3A8-F1
#
_entry.id   AF-A0A392Q3A8-F1
#
_cell.length_a   1.000
_cell.length_b   1.000
_cell.length_c   1.000
_cell.angle_alpha   90.00
_cell.angle_beta   90.00
_cell.angle_gamma   90.00
#
_symmetry.space_group_name_H-M   'P 1'
#
loop_
_entity.id
_entity.type
_entity.pdbx_description
1 polymer ?
#
loop_
_entity_poly.entity_id
_entity_poly.type
_entity_poly.pdbx_seq_one_letter_code
_entity_poly.pdbx_strand_id
1 'polypeptide(L)' 'MLGEQLYPLVDPLTTNELTTKVTEMLLEMDLAEVINLIECPDDLKIKVSEALQVLHDAASESKAGDQLGSLSLNE' A
#
# COMPACT_ATOMS: atom_id res chain seq x y z
N MET A 1 -4.50 16.08 11.17
CA MET A 1 -4.13 14.86 11.92
C MET A 1 -5.04 13.68 11.52
N LEU A 2 -5.26 13.44 10.21
CA LEU A 2 -6.08 12.29 9.78
C LEU A 2 -5.29 10.99 9.81
N GLY A 3 -3.99 11.06 9.50
CA GLY A 3 -3.08 9.91 9.63
C GLY A 3 -3.08 9.32 11.03
N GLU A 4 -3.10 10.14 12.09
CA GLU A 4 -3.14 9.66 13.48
C GLU A 4 -4.47 8.99 13.86
N GLN A 5 -5.56 9.32 13.17
CA GLN A 5 -6.86 8.65 13.36
C GLN A 5 -6.98 7.39 12.51
N LEU A 6 -6.36 7.39 11.32
CA LEU A 6 -6.38 6.28 10.37
C LEU A 6 -5.42 5.16 10.78
N TYR A 7 -4.25 5.50 11.33
CA TYR A 7 -3.21 4.56 11.74
C TYR A 7 -3.73 3.43 12.66
N PRO A 8 -4.46 3.70 13.76
CA PRO A 8 -4.98 2.62 14.62
C PRO A 8 -6.06 1.75 13.96
N LEU A 9 -6.65 2.20 12.84
CA LEU A 9 -7.61 1.41 12.06
C LEU A 9 -6.90 0.50 11.04
N VAL A 10 -5.76 0.95 10.51
CA VAL A 10 -4.94 0.22 9.53
C VAL A 10 -3.96 -0.75 10.20
N ASP A 11 -3.43 -0.40 11.38
CA ASP A 11 -2.48 -1.21 12.15
C ASP A 11 -2.96 -2.66 12.39
N PRO A 12 -4.20 -2.94 12.84
CA PRO A 12 -4.66 -4.32 13.02
C PRO A 12 -4.90 -5.08 11.71
N LEU A 13 -4.96 -4.38 10.58
CA LEU A 13 -5.19 -4.97 9.25
C LEU A 13 -3.88 -5.31 8.53
N THR A 14 -2.76 -4.79 9.01
CA THR A 14 -1.46 -4.86 8.34
C THR A 14 -0.34 -5.19 9.32
N THR A 15 0.89 -5.28 8.83
CA THR A 15 2.09 -5.40 9.67
C THR A 15 2.60 -4.01 9.99
N ASN A 16 3.17 -3.79 11.17
CA ASN A 16 3.63 -2.47 11.64
C ASN A 16 4.56 -1.74 10.63
N GLU A 17 5.37 -2.49 9.87
CA GLU A 17 6.23 -1.95 8.80
C GLU A 17 5.43 -1.39 7.60
N LEU A 18 4.32 -2.04 7.25
CA LEU A 18 3.45 -1.67 6.15
C LEU A 18 2.36 -0.68 6.57
N THR A 19 1.99 -0.63 7.86
CA THR A 19 0.97 0.28 8.41
C THR A 19 1.26 1.71 8.00
N THR A 20 2.48 2.19 8.25
CA THR A 20 2.90 3.55 7.89
C THR A 20 2.75 3.80 6.39
N LYS A 21 3.20 2.85 5.57
CA LYS A 21 3.25 3.02 4.11
C LYS A 21 1.89 2.96 3.46
N VAL A 22 1.01 2.08 3.94
CA VAL A 22 -0.40 2.03 3.55
C VAL A 22 -1.12 3.29 4.03
N THR A 23 -0.87 3.73 5.27
CA THR A 23 -1.48 4.96 5.81
C THR A 23 -1.07 6.18 4.99
N GLU A 24 0.20 6.30 4.60
CA GLU A 24 0.68 7.34 3.68
C GLU A 24 -0.06 7.26 2.34
N MET A 25 -0.15 6.08 1.71
CA MET A 25 -0.87 5.92 0.44
C MET A 25 -2.35 6.30 0.52
N LEU A 26 -3.03 5.95 1.62
CA LEU A 26 -4.44 6.32 1.83
C LEU A 26 -4.60 7.83 2.06
N LEU A 27 -3.60 8.52 2.62
CA LEU A 27 -3.62 9.96 2.80
C LEU A 27 -3.36 10.75 1.50
N GLU A 28 -2.91 10.09 0.44
CA GLU A 28 -2.81 10.70 -0.90
C GLU A 28 -4.19 10.84 -1.58
N MET A 29 -5.24 10.23 -1.00
CA MET A 29 -6.61 10.30 -1.50
C MET A 29 -7.32 11.61 -1.08
N ASP A 30 -8.45 11.90 -1.70
CA ASP A 30 -9.29 13.03 -1.33
C ASP A 30 -9.79 12.92 0.12
N LEU A 31 -9.86 14.07 0.80
CA LEU A 31 -10.31 14.16 2.20
C LEU A 31 -11.67 13.47 2.45
N ALA A 32 -12.62 13.64 1.53
CA ALA A 32 -13.95 13.03 1.64
C ALA A 32 -13.88 11.49 1.61
N GLU A 33 -12.96 10.94 0.82
CA GLU A 33 -12.77 9.49 0.72
C GLU A 33 -12.12 8.95 1.99
N VAL A 34 -11.08 9.61 2.50
CA VAL A 34 -10.43 9.24 3.78
C VAL A 34 -11.43 9.27 4.94
N ILE A 35 -12.32 10.26 4.98
CA ILE A 35 -13.38 10.32 6.00
C ILE A 35 -14.31 9.11 5.86
N ASN A 36 -14.75 8.77 4.65
CA ASN A 36 -15.59 7.59 4.42
C ASN A 36 -14.90 6.29 4.85
N LEU A 37 -13.58 6.16 4.65
CA LEU A 37 -12.82 5.00 5.12
C LEU A 37 -12.79 4.90 6.66
N ILE A 38 -12.73 6.03 7.36
CA ILE A 38 -12.76 6.07 8.83
C ILE A 38 -14.17 5.72 9.34
N GLU A 39 -15.21 6.15 8.63
CA GLU A 39 -16.62 5.86 8.97
C GLU A 39 -17.03 4.42 8.56
N CYS A 40 -16.37 3.83 7.56
CA CYS A 40 -16.71 2.53 7.00
C CYS A 40 -15.52 1.55 7.05
N PRO A 41 -15.48 0.65 8.07
CA PRO A 41 -14.36 -0.28 8.24
C PRO A 41 -14.24 -1.35 7.15
N ASP A 42 -15.34 -1.66 6.43
CA ASP A 42 -15.31 -2.60 5.32
C ASP A 42 -14.61 -1.99 4.09
N ASP A 43 -14.91 -0.72 3.79
CA ASP A 43 -14.27 0.06 2.73
C ASP A 43 -12.77 0.24 3.01
N LEU A 44 -12.42 0.54 4.27
CA LEU A 44 -11.03 0.61 4.71
C LEU A 44 -10.26 -0.69 4.43
N LYS A 45 -10.83 -1.86 4.74
CA LYS A 45 -10.16 -3.16 4.50
C LYS A 45 -9.91 -3.42 3.02
N ILE A 46 -10.87 -3.06 2.16
CA ILE A 46 -10.73 -3.17 0.71
C ILE A 46 -9.58 -2.28 0.26
N LYS A 47 -9.58 -1.00 0.65
CA LYS A 47 -8.54 -0.03 0.28
C LYS A 47 -7.16 -0.41 0.80
N VAL A 48 -7.07 -0.88 2.03
CA VAL A 48 -5.82 -1.41 2.62
C VAL A 48 -5.30 -2.59 1.82
N SER A 49 -6.17 -3.51 1.40
CA SER A 49 -5.78 -4.67 0.59
C SER A 49 -5.27 -4.25 -0.80
N GLU A 50 -5.92 -3.27 -1.43
CA GLU A 50 -5.46 -2.69 -2.70
C GLU A 50 -4.08 -2.03 -2.54
N ALA A 51 -3.91 -1.19 -1.50
CA ALA A 51 -2.63 -0.53 -1.22
C ALA A 51 -1.51 -1.54 -0.92
N LEU A 52 -1.80 -2.59 -0.15
CA LEU A 52 -0.84 -3.67 0.10
C LEU A 52 -0.41 -4.37 -1.19
N GLN A 53 -1.34 -4.61 -2.11
CA GLN A 53 -1.03 -5.22 -3.41
C GLN A 53 -0.12 -4.31 -4.24
N VAL A 54 -0.40 -3.00 -4.29
CA VAL A 54 0.46 -2.03 -4.97
C VAL A 54 1.84 -1.96 -4.31
N LEU A 55 1.92 -1.97 -2.98
CA LEU A 55 3.21 -1.98 -2.27
C LEU A 55 4.01 -3.25 -2.55
N HIS A 56 3.35 -4.40 -2.64
CA HIS A 56 3.98 -5.67 -3.00
C HIS A 56 4.50 -5.64 -4.44
N ASP A 57 3.71 -5.12 -5.38
CA ASP A 57 4.08 -4.99 -6.78
C ASP A 57 5.26 -4.00 -6.95
N ALA A 58 5.20 -2.84 -6.31
CA ALA A 58 6.28 -1.86 -6.28
C ALA A 58 7.56 -2.40 -5.64
N ALA A 59 7.46 -3.20 -4.57
CA ALA A 59 8.60 -3.87 -3.96
C ALA A 59 9.20 -4.95 -4.87
N SER A 60 8.38 -5.60 -5.69
CA SER A 60 8.79 -6.59 -6.68
C SER A 60 9.47 -5.93 -7.89
N GLU A 61 8.95 -4.80 -8.35
CA GLU A 61 9.50 -4.03 -9.47
C GLU A 61 10.83 -3.34 -9.09
N SER A 62 10.98 -2.91 -7.82
CA SER A 62 12.26 -2.38 -7.31
C SER A 62 13.39 -3.43 -7.25
N LYS A 63 13.07 -4.73 -7.40
CA LYS A 63 14.05 -5.81 -7.55
C LYS A 63 14.23 -6.31 -9.00
N ALA A 64 13.40 -5.86 -9.94
CA ALA A 64 13.38 -6.33 -11.33
C ALA A 64 14.31 -5.54 -12.28
N GLY A 65 15.17 -4.66 -11.75
CA GLY A 65 16.20 -3.96 -12.53
C GLY A 65 17.46 -4.79 -12.82
N ASP A 66 17.62 -5.96 -12.20
CA ASP A 66 18.89 -6.71 -12.21
C ASP A 66 18.72 -8.15 -12.70
N GLN A 67 17.93 -8.40 -13.76
CA GLN A 67 17.90 -9.74 -14.37
C GLN A 67 17.53 -9.80 -15.86
N LEU A 68 17.52 -8.68 -16.58
CA LEU A 68 17.37 -8.64 -18.05
C LEU A 68 18.70 -8.70 -18.82
N GLY A 69 19.76 -9.24 -18.19
CA GLY A 69 21.10 -9.37 -18.75
C GLY A 69 21.52 -10.79 -19.16
N SER A 70 20.59 -11.74 -19.28
CA SER A 70 20.92 -13.12 -19.70
C SER A 70 19.97 -13.62 -20.78
N LEU A 71 19.97 -12.93 -21.92
CA LEU A 71 19.69 -13.56 -23.20
C LEU A 71 21.01 -13.61 -23.96
N SER A 72 21.93 -14.45 -23.46
CA SER A 72 23.06 -14.92 -24.26
C SER A 72 22.48 -15.66 -25.46
N LEU A 73 22.31 -14.94 -26.55
CA LEU A 73 22.12 -15.49 -27.88
C LEU A 73 23.43 -16.20 -28.21
N ASN A 74 23.40 -17.52 -28.10
CA ASN A 74 24.45 -18.40 -28.61
C ASN A 74 24.29 -18.41 -30.14
N GLU A 75 25.35 -17.99 -30.84
CA GLU A 75 25.53 -18.13 -32.28
C GLU A 75 25.52 -19.60 -32.73
#